data_AF-A0A9N8ZPS7-F1
#
_entry.id   AF-A0A9N8ZPS7-F1
#
_cell.length_a   1.000
_cell.length_b   1.000
_cell.length_c   1.000
_cell.angle_alpha   90.00
_cell.angle_beta   90.00
_cell.angle_gamma   90.00
#
_symmetry.space_group_name_H-M   'P 1'
#
loop_
_entity.id
_entity.type
_entity.pdbx_description
1 polymer ?
#
loop_
_entity_poly.entity_id
_entity_poly.type
_entity_poly.pdbx_seq_one_letter_code
_entity_poly.pdbx_strand_id
1 'polypeptide(L)' 'DPVGKNYTLEITDGETLANDKVMECFDSLELFGWWFRKEGPTIYLYFDNKINSRKANNWVESNHPDVRVWEIEKRKSWS' A
#
# COMPACT_ATOMS: atom_id res chain seq x y z
N ASP A 1 -8.15 -13.62 0.71
CA ASP A 1 -7.47 -13.57 -0.59
C ASP A 1 -7.85 -12.27 -1.28
N PRO A 2 -6.93 -11.34 -1.59
CA PRO A 2 -7.24 -10.09 -2.26
C PRO A 2 -7.51 -10.32 -3.76
N VAL A 3 -8.45 -11.22 -4.06
CA VAL A 3 -8.94 -11.49 -5.41
C VAL A 3 -9.62 -10.22 -5.90
N GLY A 4 -9.09 -9.61 -6.97
CA GLY A 4 -9.61 -8.39 -7.59
C GLY A 4 -8.78 -7.12 -7.37
N LYS A 5 -7.81 -7.12 -6.44
CA LYS A 5 -6.91 -5.98 -6.23
C LYS A 5 -5.77 -6.03 -7.25
N ASN A 6 -5.81 -5.13 -8.23
CA ASN A 6 -4.86 -5.07 -9.34
C ASN A 6 -3.62 -4.21 -9.05
N TYR A 7 -3.71 -3.33 -8.06
CA TYR A 7 -2.64 -2.40 -7.69
C TYR A 7 -2.24 -2.66 -6.25
N THR A 8 -0.95 -2.96 -6.05
CA THR A 8 -0.39 -3.26 -4.73
C THR A 8 0.82 -2.38 -4.50
N LEU A 9 0.90 -1.77 -3.31
CA LEU A 9 2.13 -1.18 -2.81
C LEU A 9 2.75 -2.12 -1.79
N GLU A 10 4.01 -2.46 -1.98
CA GLU A 10 4.83 -3.13 -0.98
C GLU A 10 5.71 -2.08 -0.30
N ILE A 11 5.47 -1.86 0.98
CA ILE A 11 6.26 -0.96 1.81
C ILE A 11 7.26 -1.83 2.56
N THR A 12 8.55 -1.67 2.26
CA THR A 12 9.65 -2.29 3.02
C THR A 12 10.18 -1.30 4.05
N ASP A 13 10.77 -1.82 5.12
CA ASP A 13 11.23 -1.03 6.28
C ASP A 13 10.07 -0.34 7.05
N GLY A 14 8.85 -0.87 6.91
CA GLY A 14 7.63 -0.41 7.58
C GLY A 14 7.54 -0.77 9.08
N GLU A 15 8.65 -1.06 9.74
CA GLU A 15 8.68 -1.10 11.21
C GLU A 15 8.38 0.28 11.81
N THR A 16 8.77 1.36 11.11
CA THR A 16 8.43 2.73 11.50
C THR A 16 7.00 3.12 11.13
N LEU A 17 6.40 2.44 10.15
CA LEU A 17 5.03 2.70 9.70
C LEU A 17 4.03 1.85 10.49
N ALA A 18 3.67 2.28 11.70
CA ALA A 18 2.68 1.61 12.55
C ALA A 18 1.30 1.47 11.85
N ASN A 19 0.47 0.52 12.31
CA ASN A 19 -0.87 0.32 11.76
C ASN A 19 -1.73 1.60 11.78
N ASP A 20 -1.58 2.43 12.81
CA ASP A 20 -2.31 3.69 12.91
C ASP A 20 -1.93 4.67 11.79
N LYS A 21 -0.68 4.65 11.32
CA LYS A 21 -0.22 5.46 10.18
C LYS A 21 -0.75 4.95 8.85
N VAL A 22 -0.87 3.64 8.72
CA VAL A 22 -1.58 3.04 7.57
C VAL A 22 -3.05 3.46 7.61
N MET A 23 -3.72 3.39 8.75
CA MET A 23 -5.12 3.85 8.86
C MET A 23 -5.26 5.35 8.58
N GLU A 24 -4.34 6.19 9.09
CA GLU A 24 -4.31 7.64 8.83
C GLU A 24 -4.18 7.96 7.34
N CYS A 25 -3.34 7.21 6.60
CA CYS A 25 -3.24 7.33 5.15
C CYS A 25 -4.58 7.04 4.46
N PHE A 26 -5.28 5.98 4.87
CA PHE A 26 -6.55 5.60 4.25
C PHE A 26 -7.67 6.58 4.60
N ASP A 27 -7.75 7.03 5.85
CA ASP A 27 -8.76 7.97 6.33
C ASP A 27 -8.58 9.37 5.73
N SER A 28 -7.37 9.92 5.78
CA SER A 28 -7.09 11.28 5.27
C SER A 28 -7.28 11.46 3.76
N LEU A 29 -7.22 10.37 3.01
CA LEU A 29 -7.36 10.37 1.56
C LEU A 29 -8.68 9.75 1.09
N GLU A 30 -9.57 9.39 2.02
CA GLU A 30 -10.84 8.70 1.78
C GLU A 30 -10.67 7.46 0.88
N LEU A 31 -9.63 6.67 1.14
CA LEU A 31 -9.27 5.52 0.30
C LEU A 31 -10.03 4.27 0.72
N PHE A 32 -10.67 3.64 -0.25
CA PHE A 32 -11.14 2.27 -0.10
C PHE A 32 -10.05 1.27 -0.51
N GLY A 33 -9.69 0.36 0.38
CA GLY A 33 -8.71 -0.68 0.11
C GLY A 33 -8.50 -1.61 1.31
N TRP A 34 -7.45 -2.41 1.22
CA TRP A 34 -7.09 -3.38 2.26
C TRP A 34 -5.59 -3.26 2.52
N TRP A 35 -5.16 -3.56 3.74
CA TRP A 35 -3.75 -3.74 4.02
C TRP A 35 -3.50 -5.05 4.73
N PHE A 36 -2.30 -5.59 4.54
CA PHE A 36 -1.83 -6.78 5.21
C PHE A 36 -0.38 -6.58 5.64
N ARG A 37 -0.12 -6.74 6.94
CA ARG A 37 1.24 -6.78 7.45
C ARG A 37 1.71 -8.24 7.42
N LYS A 38 2.78 -8.51 6.66
CA LYS A 38 3.48 -9.78 6.71
C LYS A 38 4.40 -9.78 7.94
N GLU A 39 4.74 -10.94 8.49
CA GLU A 39 5.74 -11.03 9.56
C GLU A 39 7.01 -10.26 9.17
N GLY A 40 7.45 -9.34 10.03
CA GLY A 40 8.60 -8.45 9.80
C GLY A 40 8.22 -7.02 9.34
N PRO A 41 9.13 -6.31 8.64
CA PRO A 41 8.96 -4.89 8.31
C PRO A 41 8.05 -4.63 7.10
N THR A 42 7.48 -5.67 6.48
CA THR A 42 6.78 -5.52 5.19
C THR A 42 5.28 -5.34 5.35
N ILE A 43 4.75 -4.30 4.71
CA ILE A 43 3.31 -4.01 4.64
C ILE A 43 2.89 -4.01 3.18
N TYR A 44 1.78 -4.68 2.87
CA TYR A 44 1.12 -4.62 1.58
C TYR A 44 -0.12 -3.76 1.66
N LEU A 45 -0.26 -2.80 0.76
CA LEU A 45 -1.49 -2.01 0.57
C LEU A 45 -2.12 -2.40 -0.76
N TYR A 46 -3.41 -2.71 -0.76
CA TYR A 46 -4.13 -3.23 -1.91
C TYR A 46 -5.26 -2.28 -2.34
N PHE A 47 -5.26 -1.92 -3.62
CA PHE A 47 -6.21 -0.97 -4.21
C PHE A 47 -6.92 -1.54 -5.44
N ASP A 48 -8.17 -1.09 -5.66
CA ASP A 48 -8.97 -1.47 -6.84
C ASP A 48 -8.56 -0.66 -8.08
N ASN A 49 -7.99 0.53 -7.89
CA ASN A 49 -7.66 1.45 -8.96
C ASN A 49 -6.28 2.11 -8.76
N LYS A 50 -5.65 2.47 -9.88
CA LYS A 50 -4.30 3.07 -9.91
C LYS A 50 -4.25 4.45 -9.26
N ILE A 51 -5.37 5.19 -9.28
CA ILE A 51 -5.44 6.54 -8.71
C ILE A 51 -5.25 6.48 -7.20
N ASN A 52 -5.96 5.58 -6.53
CA ASN A 52 -5.85 5.37 -5.08
C ASN A 52 -4.47 4.85 -4.68
N SER A 53 -3.90 3.92 -5.46
CA SER A 53 -2.52 3.46 -5.28
C SER A 53 -1.53 4.63 -5.32
N ARG A 54 -1.62 5.50 -6.34
CA ARG A 54 -0.74 6.68 -6.47
C ARG A 54 -0.92 7.70 -5.35
N LYS A 55 -2.17 7.96 -4.94
CA LYS A 55 -2.45 8.85 -3.80
C LYS A 55 -1.78 8.33 -2.53
N ALA A 56 -1.94 7.05 -2.24
CA ALA A 56 -1.30 6.40 -1.09
C ALA A 56 0.23 6.44 -1.19
N ASN A 57 0.80 6.14 -2.37
CA ASN A 57 2.25 6.20 -2.58
C ASN A 57 2.81 7.59 -2.26
N ASN A 58 2.23 8.63 -2.87
CA ASN A 58 2.67 10.01 -2.67
C ASN A 58 2.56 10.44 -1.20
N TRP A 59 1.49 10.02 -0.51
CA TRP A 59 1.29 10.34 0.90
C TRP A 59 2.35 9.65 1.78
N VAL A 60 2.63 8.38 1.53
CA VAL A 60 3.65 7.62 2.26
C VAL A 60 5.03 8.24 2.03
N GLU A 61 5.42 8.50 0.79
CA GLU A 61 6.71 9.13 0.47
C GLU A 61 6.86 10.53 1.09
N SER A 62 5.76 11.29 1.20
CA SER A 62 5.80 12.65 1.77
C SER A 62 5.88 12.67 3.30
N ASN A 63 5.19 11.76 3.98
CA ASN A 63 5.09 11.73 5.44
C ASN A 63 6.12 10.81 6.10
N HIS A 64 6.64 9.84 5.35
CA HIS A 64 7.56 8.81 5.81
C HIS A 64 8.71 8.67 4.80
N PRO A 65 9.59 9.68 4.66
CA PRO A 65 10.67 9.65 3.68
C PRO A 65 11.73 8.56 3.96
N ASP A 66 11.68 7.93 5.14
CA ASP A 66 12.52 6.81 5.57
C ASP A 66 12.05 5.45 5.04
N VAL A 67 10.79 5.31 4.62
CA VAL A 67 10.27 4.03 4.13
C VAL A 67 10.46 3.89 2.62
N ARG A 68 10.57 2.64 2.15
CA ARG A 68 10.71 2.35 0.72
C ARG A 68 9.42 1.74 0.19
N VAL A 69 8.91 2.27 -0.91
CA VAL A 69 7.67 1.80 -1.53
C VAL A 69 7.95 1.20 -2.91
N TRP A 70 7.39 0.02 -3.16
CA TRP A 70 7.49 -0.70 -4.42
C TRP A 70 6.09 -0.92 -5.00
N GLU A 71 5.86 -0.45 -6.23
CA GLU A 71 4.59 -0.68 -6.92
C GLU A 71 4.62 -2.07 -7.61
N ILE A 72 3.75 -2.98 -7.16
CA ILE A 72 3.60 -4.31 -7.74
C ILE A 72 2.37 -4.28 -8.66
N GLU A 73 2.63 -4.22 -9.96
CA GLU A 73 1.59 -4.47 -10.96
C GLU A 73 1.42 -5.98 -11.14
N LYS A 74 0.26 -6.54 -10.77
CA LYS A 74 -0.07 -7.92 -11.13
C LYS A 74 -0.17 -7.99 -12.66
N ARG A 75 0.80 -8.62 -13.32
CA ARG A 75 0.66 -9.02 -14.72
C ARG A 75 -0.56 -9.95 -14.79
N LYS A 76 -1.55 -9.61 -15.63
CA LYS A 76 -2.57 -10.57 -16.04
C LYS A 76 -1.85 -11.69 -16.79
N SER A 77 -1.61 -12.80 -16.13
CA SER A 77 -1.26 -14.05 -16.79
C SER A 77 -2.50 -14.48 -17.57
N TRP A 78 -2.48 -14.30 -18.89
CA TRP A 78 -3.45 -14.94 -19.76
C TRP A 78 -3.12 -16.43 -19.76
N SER A 79 -4.00 -17.24 -19.17
CA SER A 79 -4.06 -18.70 -19.32
C SER A 79 -5.12 -19.05 -20.36
#